data_AF-A0A7V9AKZ8-F1
#
_entry.id   AF-A0A7V9AKZ8-F1
#
_cell.length_a   1.000
_cell.length_b   1.000
_cell.length_c   1.000
_cell.angle_alpha   90.00
_cell.angle_beta   90.00
_cell.angle_gamma   90.00
#
_symmetry.space_group_name_H-M   'P 1'
#
loop_
_entity.id
_entity.type
_entity.pdbx_description
1 polymer ?
#
loop_
_entity_poly.entity_id
_entity_poly.type
_entity_poly.pdbx_seq_one_letter_code
_entity_poly.pdbx_strand_id
1 'polypeptide(L)' 'MAANPTTCSNCGTENAPGQDFCTNCDQPLTASADQGLRENEAAQERGGMIAGDAVGLGADAPPLASDTGVLDDRPRPLI' A
#
# COMPACT_ATOMS: atom_id res chain seq x y z
N MET A 1 -23.31 12.34 10.22
CA MET A 1 -21.90 11.94 10.06
C MET A 1 -21.75 10.54 10.62
N ALA A 2 -21.16 9.60 9.89
CA ALA A 2 -20.79 8.31 10.46
C ALA A 2 -19.58 8.52 11.38
N ALA A 3 -19.64 8.00 12.61
CA ALA A 3 -18.53 8.06 13.55
C ALA A 3 -17.57 6.89 13.30
N ASN A 4 -16.26 7.14 13.48
CA ASN A 4 -15.26 6.08 13.39
C ASN A 4 -15.46 5.03 14.49
N PRO A 5 -15.14 3.76 14.23
CA PRO A 5 -15.23 2.71 15.24
C PRO A 5 -14.30 3.02 16.40
N THR A 6 -14.81 2.90 17.62
CA THR A 6 -14.02 3.11 18.84
C THR A 6 -13.17 1.88 19.14
N THR A 7 -13.64 0.66 18.86
CA THR A 7 -12.87 -0.55 19.09
C THR A 7 -12.05 -0.94 17.85
N CYS A 8 -10.75 -1.11 18.02
CA CYS A 8 -9.86 -1.58 16.95
C CYS A 8 -10.11 -3.06 16.66
N SER A 9 -10.38 -3.40 15.40
CA SER A 9 -10.56 -4.80 14.95
C SER A 9 -9.25 -5.59 14.90
N ASN A 10 -8.10 -4.93 14.90
CA ASN A 10 -6.79 -5.56 14.84
C ASN A 10 -6.28 -5.99 16.22
N CYS A 11 -6.27 -5.09 17.21
CA CYS A 11 -5.71 -5.36 18.54
C CYS A 11 -6.73 -5.33 19.69
N GLY A 12 -7.97 -4.90 19.43
CA GLY A 12 -9.03 -4.80 20.45
C GLY A 12 -8.97 -3.55 21.33
N THR A 13 -8.01 -2.64 21.13
CA THR A 13 -7.92 -1.40 21.90
C THR A 13 -9.16 -0.52 21.70
N GLU A 14 -9.66 0.08 22.79
CA GLU A 14 -10.70 1.09 22.77
C GLU A 14 -10.09 2.48 22.54
N ASN A 15 -10.56 3.17 21.51
CA ASN A 15 -10.10 4.46 21.02
C ASN A 15 -11.23 5.49 21.15
N ALA A 16 -10.85 6.76 21.20
CA ALA A 16 -11.79 7.87 21.18
C ALA A 16 -12.60 7.89 19.85
N PRO A 17 -13.86 8.37 19.87
CA PRO A 17 -14.65 8.52 18.66
C PRO A 17 -14.00 9.54 17.71
N GLY A 18 -14.03 9.25 16.42
CA GLY A 18 -13.45 10.12 15.38
C GLY A 18 -11.94 9.96 15.18
N GLN A 19 -11.29 9.01 15.86
CA GLN A 19 -9.89 8.68 15.60
C GLN A 19 -9.76 7.93 14.27
N ASP A 20 -8.80 8.33 13.44
CA ASP A 20 -8.51 7.67 12.16
C ASP A 20 -7.56 6.47 12.30
N PHE A 21 -6.69 6.47 13.31
CA PHE A 21 -5.69 5.43 13.59
C PHE A 21 -5.75 4.98 15.05
N CYS A 22 -5.44 3.71 15.29
CA CYS A 22 -5.41 3.15 16.64
C CYS A 22 -4.19 3.65 17.42
N THR A 23 -4.39 4.11 18.66
CA THR A 23 -3.30 4.64 19.50
C THR A 23 -2.35 3.57 20.07
N ASN A 24 -2.64 2.28 19.84
CA ASN A 24 -1.87 1.17 20.37
C ASN A 24 -1.09 0.40 19.30
N CYS A 25 -1.70 0.14 18.15
CA CYS A 25 -1.08 -0.65 17.08
C CYS A 25 -0.97 0.08 15.74
N ASP A 26 -1.33 1.37 15.69
CA ASP A 26 -1.23 2.26 14.52
C ASP A 26 -2.05 1.82 13.28
N GLN A 27 -2.88 0.79 13.41
CA GLN A 27 -3.78 0.36 12.33
C GLN A 27 -4.87 1.41 12.05
N PRO A 28 -5.19 1.67 10.77
CA PRO A 28 -6.31 2.52 10.40
C PRO A 28 -7.63 1.96 10.93
N LEU A 29 -8.43 2.81 11.53
CA LEU A 29 -9.76 2.51 12.03
C LEU A 29 -10.84 2.74 10.96
N THR A 30 -10.48 3.40 9.85
CA THR A 30 -11.40 3.73 8.76
C THR A 30 -10.84 3.37 7.41
N ALA A 31 -11.74 3.14 6.45
CA ALA A 31 -11.38 2.94 5.06
C ALA A 31 -10.67 4.18 4.46
N SER A 32 -11.03 5.39 4.89
CA SER A 32 -10.39 6.63 4.41
C SER A 32 -8.96 6.76 4.93
N ALA A 33 -8.71 6.43 6.19
CA ALA A 33 -7.37 6.42 6.78
C ALA A 33 -6.48 5.36 6.12
N ASP A 34 -7.02 4.17 5.89
CA ASP A 34 -6.38 3.07 5.16
C ASP A 34 -6.06 3.45 3.71
N GLN A 35 -7.02 4.06 3.00
CA GLN A 35 -6.81 4.55 1.64
C GLN A 35 -5.74 5.64 1.58
N GLY A 36 -5.73 6.58 2.52
CA GLY A 36 -4.71 7.63 2.59
C GLY A 36 -3.28 7.08 2.76
N LEU A 37 -3.11 5.99 3.53
CA LEU A 37 -1.82 5.30 3.63
C LEU A 37 -1.40 4.69 2.29
N ARG A 38 -2.30 3.94 1.63
CA ARG A 38 -1.99 3.30 0.35
C ARG A 38 -1.74 4.28 -0.78
N GLU A 39 -2.49 5.38 -0.83
CA GLU A 39 -2.27 6.44 -1.82
C GLU A 39 -0.95 7.16 -1.59
N ASN A 40 -0.56 7.35 -0.32
CA ASN A 40 0.77 7.85 0.00
C ASN A 40 1.84 6.83 -0.42
N GLU A 41 1.67 5.53 -0.22
CA GLU A 41 2.59 4.50 -0.76
C GLU A 41 2.71 4.60 -2.29
N ALA A 42 1.58 4.75 -3.00
CA ALA A 42 1.53 4.96 -4.45
C ALA A 42 2.10 6.32 -4.93
N ALA A 43 2.22 7.30 -4.03
CA ALA A 43 2.87 8.58 -4.29
C ALA A 43 4.37 8.55 -3.93
N GLN A 44 4.77 7.78 -2.92
CA GLN A 44 6.15 7.61 -2.46
C GLN A 44 7.01 6.85 -3.48
N GLU A 45 6.42 5.94 -4.26
CA GLU A 45 7.08 5.28 -5.39
C GLU A 45 7.38 6.22 -6.58
N ARG A 46 6.78 7.42 -6.62
CA ARG A 46 7.04 8.44 -7.65
C ARG A 46 7.87 9.63 -7.17
N GLY A 47 8.59 9.49 -6.06
CA GLY A 47 9.60 10.47 -5.63
C GLY A 47 9.02 11.87 -5.38
N GLY A 48 8.61 12.13 -4.15
CA GLY A 48 8.21 13.48 -3.72
C GLY A 48 9.35 14.49 -3.88
N MET A 49 9.30 15.30 -4.94
CA MET A 49 10.09 16.52 -5.08
C MET A 49 9.36 17.71 -4.46
N ILE A 50 9.58 17.95 -3.16
CA ILE A 50 9.43 19.27 -2.55
C ILE A 50 10.78 19.75 -2.00
N ALA A 51 11.71 19.99 -2.90
CA ALA A 51 12.76 20.99 -2.73
C ALA A 51 13.20 21.35 -4.16
N GLY A 52 13.39 22.64 -4.43
CA GLY A 52 13.64 23.17 -5.76
C GLY A 52 14.81 22.51 -6.48
N ASP A 53 14.82 22.72 -7.80
CA ASP A 53 15.92 22.43 -8.74
C ASP A 53 15.86 21.04 -9.38
N ALA A 54 15.01 20.93 -10.40
CA ALA A 54 14.90 19.78 -11.29
C ALA A 54 16.17 19.57 -12.13
N VAL A 55 16.68 18.32 -12.18
CA VAL A 55 17.10 17.54 -13.37
C VAL A 55 17.71 16.21 -12.90
N GLY A 56 17.23 15.07 -13.42
CA GLY A 56 18.06 13.85 -13.38
C GLY A 56 17.38 12.47 -13.50
N LEU A 57 16.80 12.17 -14.66
CA LEU A 57 16.87 10.87 -15.37
C LEU A 57 16.47 9.54 -14.65
N GLY A 58 15.29 9.02 -15.03
CA GLY A 58 15.06 7.60 -15.32
C GLY A 58 14.83 6.65 -14.14
N ALA A 59 13.57 6.36 -13.82
CA ALA A 59 13.20 5.20 -13.01
C ALA A 59 12.07 4.43 -13.69
N ASP A 60 12.45 3.48 -14.55
CA ASP A 60 11.58 2.44 -15.08
C ASP A 60 11.40 1.36 -13.99
N ALA A 61 10.45 1.54 -13.08
CA ALA A 61 10.07 0.48 -12.14
C ALA A 61 8.59 0.11 -12.33
N PRO A 62 8.26 -0.98 -13.04
CA PRO A 62 6.89 -1.47 -13.09
C PRO A 62 6.50 -2.13 -11.75
N PRO A 63 5.22 -2.07 -11.34
CA PRO A 63 4.77 -2.75 -10.14
C PRO A 63 4.83 -4.26 -10.38
N LEU A 64 5.71 -4.94 -9.63
CA LEU A 64 5.68 -6.35 -9.23
C LEU A 64 4.64 -7.21 -9.98
N ALA A 65 4.84 -7.41 -11.29
CA ALA A 65 3.98 -8.25 -12.08
C ALA A 65 4.36 -9.71 -11.80
N SER A 66 3.53 -10.37 -11.02
CA SER A 66 3.30 -11.81 -10.93
C SER A 66 4.25 -12.67 -11.76
N ASP A 67 5.27 -13.23 -11.10
CA ASP A 67 6.05 -14.37 -11.58
C ASP A 67 5.16 -15.63 -11.59
N THR A 68 4.15 -15.61 -12.48
CA THR A 68 3.46 -16.83 -12.87
C THR A 68 4.40 -17.52 -13.84
N GLY A 69 5.32 -18.31 -13.30
CA GLY A 69 6.16 -19.22 -14.07
C GLY A 69 5.27 -20.11 -14.94
N VAL A 70 5.12 -19.74 -16.21
CA VAL A 70 4.49 -20.55 -17.23
C VAL A 70 5.38 -21.77 -17.44
N LEU A 71 4.90 -22.88 -16.89
CA LEU A 71 5.17 -24.22 -17.40
C LEU A 71 4.89 -24.19 -18.91
N ASP A 72 5.91 -24.30 -19.76
CA ASP A 72 6.00 -25.32 -20.81
C ASP A 72 7.33 -25.20 -21.56
N ASP A 73 8.39 -25.86 -21.06
CA ASP A 73 9.50 -26.29 -21.92
C ASP A 73 9.62 -27.81 -21.81
N ARG A 74 8.67 -28.51 -22.44
CA ARG A 74 8.87 -29.91 -22.81
C ARG A 74 9.22 -29.98 -24.29
N PRO A 75 10.49 -30.14 -24.67
CA PRO A 75 10.80 -30.51 -26.04
C PRO A 75 10.23 -31.90 -26.37
N ARG A 76 9.72 -31.97 -27.60
CA ARG A 76 8.89 -33.00 -28.24
C ARG A 76 9.50 -34.41 -28.23
N PRO A 77 8.68 -35.48 -28.29
CA PRO A 77 9.19 -36.84 -28.39
C PRO A 77 9.98 -37.02 -29.70
N LEU A 78 11.19 -37.57 -29.58
CA LEU A 78 11.90 -38.17 -30.69
C LEU A 78 11.51 -39.65 -30.70
N ILE A 79 10.86 -40.08 -31.78
CA ILE A 79 10.90 -41.42 -32.39
C ILE A 79 11.22 -42.61 -31.48
#